data_AF-C2EGC1-F1
#
_entry.id   AF-C2EGC1-F1
#
_cell.length_a   1.000
_cell.length_b   1.000
_cell.length_c   1.000
_cell.angle_alpha   90.00
_cell.angle_beta   90.00
_cell.angle_gamma   90.00
#
_symmetry.space_group_name_H-M   'P 1'
#
loop_
_entity.id
_entity.type
_entity.pdbx_description
1 polymer ?
#
loop_
_entity_poly.entity_id
_entity_poly.type
_entity_poly.pdbx_seq_one_letter_code
_entity_poly.pdbx_strand_id
1 'polypeptide(L)'
;MIIKPIYCIIVELCVKLMLNISRKEESLMAEVKIPQATAKRLPIYYRYLRLLSNSGKNRVSSTELAEAVKVDSATIRRDFSYFGALGKRGYGYDVQSLLDFFTKQLNQDTLTNVALVGVGNLGHALLNFNFHQSNHVRISAAFDVNEDITGTIQSGIPVYPMSDMKEQLKLQQIEIVILTVPAPVAQKVTDELVEVGVRGILNFTPLRITVPENIRVQNVDLTNEMETLIYFLNHFGSTEE
;
A
#
# COMPACT_ATOMS: atom_id res chain seq x y z
N MET A 1 10.54 -3.39 58.95
CA MET A 1 9.84 -4.10 57.86
C MET A 1 8.59 -3.31 57.44
N ILE A 2 8.72 -2.11 56.83
CA ILE A 2 7.58 -1.27 56.37
C ILE A 2 8.00 -0.43 55.14
N ILE A 3 8.46 -1.07 54.05
CA ILE A 3 8.84 -0.36 52.79
C ILE A 3 8.04 -0.86 51.58
N LYS A 4 7.35 -2.01 51.70
CA LYS A 4 6.50 -2.58 50.63
C LYS A 4 5.27 -1.75 50.19
N PRO A 5 4.57 -0.97 51.05
CA PRO A 5 3.32 -0.34 50.60
C PRO A 5 3.53 0.88 49.68
N ILE A 6 4.64 1.62 49.83
CA ILE A 6 4.88 2.85 49.05
C ILE A 6 5.24 2.53 47.60
N TYR A 7 6.05 1.48 47.37
CA TYR A 7 6.46 1.08 46.02
C TYR A 7 5.27 0.61 45.17
N CYS A 8 4.30 -0.08 45.81
CA CYS A 8 3.10 -0.56 45.13
C CYS A 8 2.19 0.61 44.70
N ILE A 9 2.05 1.63 45.55
CA ILE A 9 1.25 2.83 45.24
C ILE A 9 1.90 3.65 44.10
N ILE A 10 3.23 3.80 44.08
CA ILE A 10 3.93 4.54 43.02
C ILE A 10 3.79 3.83 41.66
N VAL A 11 3.92 2.50 41.63
CA VAL A 11 3.74 1.72 40.40
C VAL A 11 2.30 1.83 39.90
N GLU A 12 1.31 1.74 40.78
CA GLU A 12 -0.10 1.88 40.40
C GLU A 12 -0.42 3.28 39.88
N LEU A 13 0.11 4.34 40.52
CA LEU A 13 -0.05 5.71 40.05
C LEU A 13 0.61 5.94 38.69
N CYS A 14 1.81 5.39 38.46
CA CYS A 14 2.52 5.47 37.18
C CYS A 14 1.76 4.75 36.06
N VAL A 15 1.23 3.55 36.31
CA VAL A 15 0.41 2.82 35.34
C VAL A 15 -0.87 3.59 35.02
N LYS A 16 -1.54 4.17 36.03
CA LYS A 16 -2.73 5.00 35.82
C LYS A 16 -2.44 6.28 35.04
N LEU A 17 -1.27 6.90 35.29
CA LEU A 17 -0.81 8.06 34.54
C LEU A 17 -0.52 7.70 33.09
N MET A 18 0.18 6.59 32.83
CA MET A 18 0.47 6.11 31.46
C MET A 18 -0.80 5.73 30.70
N LEU A 19 -1.75 5.04 31.35
CA LEU A 19 -3.05 4.72 30.73
C LEU A 19 -3.88 5.98 30.44
N ASN A 20 -3.82 7.00 31.30
CA ASN A 20 -4.49 8.27 31.06
C ASN A 20 -3.79 9.11 29.97
N ILE A 21 -2.46 9.06 29.85
CA ILE A 21 -1.72 9.70 28.76
C ILE A 21 -2.09 9.01 27.44
N SER A 22 -2.07 7.68 27.39
CA SER A 22 -2.46 6.88 26.22
C SER A 22 -3.91 7.16 25.79
N ARG A 23 -4.88 7.20 26.72
CA ARG A 23 -6.27 7.54 26.41
C ARG A 23 -6.45 8.97 25.92
N LYS A 24 -5.62 9.91 26.38
CA LYS A 24 -5.67 11.32 25.99
C LYS A 24 -5.03 11.55 24.61
N GLU A 25 -4.01 10.76 24.26
CA GLU A 25 -3.45 10.70 22.91
C GLU A 25 -4.43 10.05 21.92
N GLU A 26 -5.11 8.96 22.31
CA GLU A 26 -6.21 8.36 21.53
C GLU A 26 -7.39 9.33 21.34
N SER A 27 -7.76 10.12 22.36
CA SER A 27 -8.88 11.05 22.25
C SER A 27 -8.57 12.33 21.44
N LEU A 28 -7.30 12.65 21.20
CA LEU A 28 -6.88 13.80 20.37
C LEU A 28 -6.81 13.44 18.88
N MET A 29 -6.70 12.16 18.55
CA MET A 29 -6.91 11.63 17.21
C MET A 29 -8.39 11.28 17.05
N ALA A 30 -9.27 12.30 16.99
CA ALA A 30 -10.57 12.08 16.38
C ALA A 30 -10.30 11.41 15.01
N GLU A 31 -10.71 10.15 14.83
CA GLU A 31 -10.52 9.39 13.60
C GLU A 31 -11.19 10.15 12.45
N VAL A 32 -10.45 11.07 11.85
CA VAL A 32 -10.84 11.71 10.62
C VAL A 32 -10.74 10.62 9.57
N LYS A 33 -11.87 9.97 9.29
CA LYS A 33 -11.97 8.90 8.31
C LYS A 33 -11.55 9.43 6.94
N ILE A 34 -10.32 9.11 6.55
CA ILE A 34 -9.71 9.58 5.31
C ILE A 34 -10.55 9.05 4.13
N PRO A 35 -11.03 9.92 3.22
CA PRO A 35 -11.77 9.46 2.05
C PRO A 35 -10.93 8.51 1.18
N GLN A 36 -11.57 7.49 0.59
CA GLN A 36 -10.85 6.52 -0.26
C GLN A 36 -10.10 7.19 -1.42
N ALA A 37 -10.68 8.25 -2.00
CA ALA A 37 -10.04 9.03 -3.06
C ALA A 37 -8.73 9.69 -2.59
N THR A 38 -8.71 10.22 -1.36
CA THR A 38 -7.51 10.77 -0.73
C THR A 38 -6.48 9.67 -0.43
N ALA A 39 -6.92 8.54 0.12
CA ALA A 39 -6.04 7.40 0.39
C ALA A 39 -5.34 6.87 -0.87
N LYS A 40 -6.03 6.82 -2.01
CA LYS A 40 -5.45 6.43 -3.31
C LYS A 40 -4.34 7.37 -3.80
N ARG A 41 -4.36 8.65 -3.40
CA ARG A 41 -3.36 9.65 -3.79
C ARG A 41 -2.15 9.70 -2.86
N LEU A 42 -2.27 9.17 -1.64
CA LEU A 42 -1.18 9.17 -0.65
C LEU A 42 0.15 8.60 -1.18
N PRO A 43 0.19 7.44 -1.87
CA PRO A 43 1.45 6.92 -2.40
C PRO A 43 2.09 7.83 -3.44
N ILE A 44 1.26 8.54 -4.23
CA ILE A 44 1.73 9.49 -5.25
C ILE A 44 2.40 10.69 -4.59
N TYR A 45 1.75 11.27 -3.57
CA TYR A 45 2.33 12.36 -2.78
C TYR A 45 3.64 11.94 -2.13
N TYR A 46 3.66 10.77 -1.48
CA TYR A 46 4.86 10.26 -0.82
C TYR A 46 6.04 10.10 -1.79
N ARG A 47 5.80 9.51 -2.96
CA ARG A 47 6.82 9.32 -4.00
C ARG A 47 7.41 10.66 -4.45
N TYR A 48 6.57 11.65 -4.71
CA TYR A 48 7.06 12.94 -5.16
C TYR A 48 7.80 13.71 -4.05
N LEU A 49 7.32 13.65 -2.81
CA LEU A 49 8.01 14.24 -1.66
C LEU A 49 9.39 13.62 -1.43
N ARG A 50 9.55 12.31 -1.65
CA ARG A 50 10.86 11.63 -1.64
C ARG A 50 11.81 12.21 -2.70
N LEU A 51 11.31 12.46 -3.91
CA LEU A 51 12.11 13.09 -4.97
C LEU A 51 12.56 14.51 -4.57
N LEU A 52 11.67 15.30 -3.95
CA LEU A 52 12.02 16.64 -3.46
C LEU A 52 13.04 16.61 -2.32
N SER A 53 12.87 15.69 -1.36
CA SER A 53 13.83 15.52 -0.27
C SER A 53 15.21 15.10 -0.80
N ASN A 54 15.26 14.15 -1.74
CA ASN A 54 16.51 13.71 -2.37
C ASN A 54 17.21 14.82 -3.20
N SER A 55 16.46 15.80 -3.71
CA SER A 55 17.03 16.97 -4.39
C SER A 55 17.39 18.12 -3.44
N GLY A 56 17.27 17.92 -2.12
CA GLY A 56 17.59 18.92 -1.10
C GLY A 56 16.52 20.00 -0.91
N LYS A 57 15.33 19.81 -1.46
CA LYS A 57 14.23 20.78 -1.35
C LYS A 57 13.49 20.60 -0.02
N ASN A 58 13.56 21.64 0.81
CA ASN A 58 12.97 21.62 2.15
C ASN A 58 11.49 22.00 2.20
N ARG A 59 11.00 22.75 1.20
CA ARG A 59 9.62 23.26 1.18
C ARG A 59 8.97 23.12 -0.17
N VAL A 60 7.66 22.89 -0.18
CA VAL A 60 6.87 22.77 -1.41
C VAL A 60 5.51 23.45 -1.25
N SER A 61 5.03 24.12 -2.29
CA SER A 61 3.69 24.71 -2.31
C SER A 61 2.63 23.71 -2.81
N SER A 62 1.35 23.96 -2.52
CA SER A 62 0.26 23.13 -3.05
C SER A 62 0.13 23.22 -4.57
N THR A 63 0.48 24.37 -5.17
CA THR A 63 0.50 24.60 -6.62
C THR A 63 1.62 23.83 -7.28
N GLU A 64 2.82 23.85 -6.69
CA GLU A 64 3.94 23.06 -7.21
C GLU A 64 3.67 21.55 -7.11
N LEU A 65 3.13 21.08 -5.98
CA LEU A 65 2.69 19.69 -5.87
C LEU A 65 1.62 19.36 -6.93
N ALA A 66 0.68 20.27 -7.18
CA ALA A 66 -0.40 20.07 -8.15
C ALA A 66 0.11 19.86 -9.57
N GLU A 67 1.07 20.67 -9.99
CA GLU A 67 1.69 20.58 -11.32
C GLU A 67 2.42 19.26 -11.54
N ALA A 68 3.08 18.77 -10.50
CA ALA A 68 3.89 17.55 -10.55
C ALA A 68 3.05 16.27 -10.48
N VAL A 69 2.04 16.22 -9.60
CA VAL A 69 1.23 15.01 -9.40
C VAL A 69 -0.08 15.01 -10.20
N LYS A 70 -0.33 16.07 -10.98
CA LYS A 70 -1.53 16.26 -11.82
C LYS A 70 -2.84 16.18 -11.03
N VAL A 71 -2.85 16.76 -9.83
CA VAL A 71 -4.03 16.90 -8.96
C VAL A 71 -4.22 18.36 -8.64
N ASP A 72 -5.43 18.90 -8.69
CA ASP A 72 -5.63 20.32 -8.45
C ASP A 72 -5.20 20.75 -7.03
N SER A 73 -4.70 21.99 -6.94
CA SER A 73 -4.17 22.51 -5.68
C SER A 73 -5.23 22.59 -4.56
N ALA A 74 -6.52 22.68 -4.88
CA ALA A 74 -7.57 22.71 -3.85
C ALA A 74 -7.81 21.32 -3.27
N THR A 75 -7.77 20.27 -4.09
CA THR A 75 -7.81 18.87 -3.66
C THR A 75 -6.60 18.52 -2.82
N ILE A 76 -5.39 18.95 -3.17
CA ILE A 76 -4.19 18.72 -2.33
C ILE A 76 -4.35 19.36 -0.95
N ARG A 77 -4.82 20.61 -0.89
CA ARG A 77 -5.07 21.28 0.39
C ARG A 77 -6.13 20.55 1.21
N ARG A 78 -7.19 20.06 0.57
CA ARG A 78 -8.25 19.27 1.21
C ARG A 78 -7.70 17.95 1.74
N ASP A 79 -6.97 17.22 0.92
CA ASP A 79 -6.34 15.96 1.28
C ASP A 79 -5.44 16.14 2.50
N PHE A 80 -4.57 17.17 2.47
CA PHE A 80 -3.63 17.44 3.56
C PHE A 80 -4.33 17.93 4.83
N SER A 81 -5.52 18.54 4.71
CA SER A 81 -6.30 18.96 5.88
C SER A 81 -6.83 17.78 6.70
N TYR A 82 -7.08 16.61 6.08
CA TYR A 82 -7.45 15.39 6.82
C TYR A 82 -6.31 14.86 7.70
N PHE A 83 -5.08 15.28 7.41
CA PHE A 83 -3.85 14.85 8.06
C PHE A 83 -3.33 15.86 9.09
N GLY A 84 -4.10 16.93 9.34
CA GLY A 84 -3.76 18.01 10.26
C GLY A 84 -3.14 19.23 9.58
N ALA A 85 -2.76 20.22 10.40
CA ALA A 85 -2.21 21.49 9.91
C ALA A 85 -0.72 21.37 9.52
N LEU A 86 -0.43 20.67 8.43
CA LEU A 86 0.93 20.39 7.96
C LEU A 86 1.59 21.58 7.19
N GLY A 87 0.90 22.71 7.04
CA GLY A 87 1.38 23.84 6.25
C GLY A 87 0.95 25.20 6.80
N LYS A 88 1.70 26.24 6.42
CA LYS A 88 1.38 27.64 6.71
C LYS A 88 0.96 28.35 5.42
N ARG A 89 -0.15 29.10 5.45
CA ARG A 89 -0.60 29.92 4.30
C ARG A 89 0.54 30.81 3.81
N GLY A 90 0.79 30.81 2.51
CA GLY A 90 1.86 31.60 1.87
C GLY A 90 3.29 31.04 2.01
N TYR A 91 3.52 30.06 2.88
CA TYR A 91 4.85 29.52 3.16
C TYR A 91 5.02 28.06 2.68
N GLY A 92 3.92 27.39 2.33
CA GLY A 92 3.92 26.00 1.85
C GLY A 92 4.10 24.98 2.96
N TYR A 93 4.39 23.75 2.57
CA TYR A 93 4.58 22.60 3.44
C TYR A 93 6.07 22.32 3.63
N ASP A 94 6.42 21.84 4.81
CA ASP A 94 7.75 21.31 5.07
C ASP A 94 7.84 19.88 4.52
N VAL A 95 8.80 19.63 3.64
CA VAL A 95 8.91 18.35 2.92
C VAL A 95 9.23 17.21 3.88
N GLN A 96 10.15 17.43 4.84
CA GLN A 96 10.52 16.39 5.80
C GLN A 96 9.36 16.06 6.74
N SER A 97 8.66 17.07 7.25
CA SER A 97 7.50 16.87 8.12
C SER A 97 6.38 16.10 7.43
N LEU A 98 6.15 16.36 6.14
CA LEU A 98 5.19 15.58 5.35
C LEU A 98 5.64 14.14 5.14
N LEU A 99 6.94 13.92 4.87
CA LEU A 99 7.48 12.57 4.71
C LEU A 99 7.34 11.76 6.01
N ASP A 100 7.72 12.34 7.14
CA ASP A 100 7.62 11.69 8.45
C ASP A 100 6.16 11.35 8.79
N PHE A 101 5.24 12.27 8.48
CA PHE A 101 3.82 12.05 8.65
C PHE A 101 3.31 10.88 7.78
N PHE A 102 3.62 10.90 6.48
CA PHE A 102 3.15 9.87 5.56
C PHE A 102 3.80 8.51 5.82
N THR A 103 5.05 8.46 6.24
CA THR A 103 5.72 7.21 6.65
C THR A 103 5.00 6.56 7.82
N LYS A 104 4.61 7.33 8.84
CA LYS A 104 3.80 6.83 9.97
C LYS A 104 2.42 6.34 9.53
N GLN A 105 1.72 7.10 8.68
CA GLN A 105 0.37 6.74 8.23
C GLN A 105 0.34 5.55 7.27
N LEU A 106 1.35 5.42 6.40
CA LEU A 106 1.47 4.32 5.44
C LEU A 106 2.07 3.06 6.08
N ASN A 107 2.29 3.06 7.40
CA ASN A 107 2.84 1.96 8.18
C ASN A 107 4.12 1.38 7.55
N GLN A 108 4.98 2.28 7.07
CA GLN A 108 6.14 1.92 6.24
C GLN A 108 7.29 1.30 7.05
N ASP A 109 7.16 1.15 8.37
CA ASP A 109 8.22 0.56 9.20
C ASP A 109 8.27 -0.98 9.12
N THR A 110 7.28 -1.63 8.49
CA THR A 110 7.22 -3.10 8.36
C THR A 110 7.36 -3.56 6.92
N LEU A 111 8.33 -4.45 6.65
CA LEU A 111 8.42 -5.18 5.38
C LEU A 111 7.20 -6.10 5.22
N THR A 112 6.42 -5.87 4.18
CA THR A 112 5.26 -6.69 3.82
C THR A 112 5.67 -7.76 2.82
N ASN A 113 5.60 -9.01 3.25
CA ASN A 113 5.78 -10.17 2.37
C ASN A 113 4.50 -10.38 1.56
N VAL A 114 4.66 -10.46 0.24
CA VAL A 114 3.59 -10.80 -0.69
C VAL A 114 3.95 -12.07 -1.45
N ALA A 115 2.92 -12.75 -1.96
CA ALA A 115 3.09 -13.84 -2.91
C ALA A 115 2.63 -13.45 -4.31
N LEU A 116 3.16 -14.13 -5.32
CA LEU A 116 2.73 -14.01 -6.71
C LEU A 116 2.16 -15.35 -7.19
N VAL A 117 0.98 -15.34 -7.81
CA VAL A 117 0.34 -16.54 -8.36
C VAL A 117 0.20 -16.39 -9.87
N GLY A 118 0.86 -17.28 -10.62
CA GLY A 118 0.96 -17.25 -12.07
C GLY A 118 2.24 -16.55 -12.55
N VAL A 119 3.30 -17.33 -12.77
CA VAL A 119 4.62 -16.90 -13.25
C VAL A 119 4.69 -17.00 -14.78
N GLY A 120 3.67 -16.48 -15.47
CA GLY A 120 3.71 -16.26 -16.92
C GLY A 120 4.57 -15.04 -17.27
N ASN A 121 4.40 -14.49 -18.49
CA ASN A 121 5.17 -13.32 -18.94
C ASN A 121 5.05 -12.12 -17.97
N LEU A 122 3.83 -11.78 -17.56
CA LEU A 122 3.59 -10.68 -16.61
C LEU A 122 4.11 -11.01 -15.21
N GLY A 123 3.90 -12.24 -14.75
CA GLY A 123 4.41 -12.70 -13.45
C GLY A 123 5.94 -12.60 -13.38
N HIS A 124 6.64 -13.12 -14.38
CA HIS A 124 8.10 -12.99 -14.51
C HIS A 124 8.55 -11.52 -14.56
N ALA A 125 7.84 -10.64 -15.26
CA ALA A 125 8.15 -9.22 -15.28
C ALA A 125 8.02 -8.60 -13.88
N LEU A 126 6.99 -8.97 -13.11
CA LEU A 126 6.78 -8.51 -11.74
C LEU A 126 7.79 -9.07 -10.74
N LEU A 127 8.28 -10.30 -10.93
CA LEU A 127 9.37 -10.86 -10.11
C LEU A 127 10.68 -10.07 -10.31
N ASN A 128 10.95 -9.63 -11.53
CA ASN A 128 12.10 -8.79 -11.87
C ASN A 128 11.85 -7.31 -11.57
N PHE A 129 10.62 -6.92 -11.29
CA PHE A 129 10.30 -5.55 -10.95
C PHE A 129 10.84 -5.27 -9.56
N ASN A 130 11.97 -4.59 -9.54
CA ASN A 130 12.57 -4.07 -8.33
C ASN A 130 11.58 -3.10 -7.66
N PHE A 131 10.82 -3.60 -6.68
CA PHE A 131 10.08 -2.76 -5.74
C PHE A 131 11.01 -1.85 -4.89
N HIS A 132 12.29 -1.68 -5.24
CA HIS A 132 13.31 -0.88 -4.56
C HIS A 132 12.92 0.58 -4.29
N GLN A 133 11.96 1.17 -5.02
CA GLN A 133 11.45 2.51 -4.66
C GLN A 133 10.51 2.48 -3.43
N SER A 134 10.01 1.31 -3.06
CA SER A 134 9.24 1.01 -1.87
C SER A 134 9.97 -0.07 -1.05
N ASN A 135 10.82 0.33 -0.11
CA ASN A 135 11.56 -0.58 0.80
C ASN A 135 10.67 -1.47 1.70
N HIS A 136 9.36 -1.54 1.44
CA HIS A 136 8.33 -2.04 2.35
C HIS A 136 7.52 -3.19 1.76
N VAL A 137 7.76 -3.59 0.50
CA VAL A 137 7.09 -4.73 -0.14
C VAL A 137 8.13 -5.65 -0.76
N ARG A 138 8.02 -6.95 -0.50
CA ARG A 138 8.86 -7.98 -1.10
C ARG A 138 8.00 -9.15 -1.55
N ILE A 139 8.16 -9.57 -2.82
CA ILE A 139 7.66 -10.87 -3.25
C ILE A 139 8.57 -11.93 -2.62
N SER A 140 7.99 -12.77 -1.77
CA SER A 140 8.72 -13.77 -0.96
C SER A 140 8.49 -15.21 -1.44
N ALA A 141 7.37 -15.44 -2.12
CA ALA A 141 7.02 -16.72 -2.74
C ALA A 141 6.29 -16.48 -4.06
N ALA A 142 6.47 -17.40 -5.00
CA ALA A 142 5.69 -17.46 -6.22
C ALA A 142 5.07 -18.85 -6.38
N PHE A 143 3.94 -18.95 -7.09
CA PHE A 143 3.22 -20.19 -7.33
C PHE A 143 2.86 -20.34 -8.81
N ASP A 144 3.07 -21.55 -9.35
CA ASP A 144 2.67 -21.88 -10.72
C ASP A 144 2.28 -23.36 -10.85
N VAL A 145 1.61 -23.70 -11.96
CA VAL A 145 1.25 -25.07 -12.35
C VAL A 145 2.30 -25.69 -13.27
N ASN A 146 3.15 -24.89 -13.89
CA ASN A 146 4.17 -25.36 -14.81
C ASN A 146 5.32 -26.05 -14.07
N GLU A 147 5.37 -27.37 -14.19
CA GLU A 147 6.37 -28.23 -13.55
C GLU A 147 7.81 -27.85 -13.89
N ASP A 148 8.05 -27.27 -15.08
CA ASP A 148 9.39 -26.85 -15.54
C ASP A 148 9.98 -25.71 -14.69
N ILE A 149 9.14 -24.90 -14.05
CA ILE A 149 9.58 -23.76 -13.23
C ILE A 149 9.33 -23.96 -11.74
N THR A 150 8.40 -24.83 -11.35
CA THR A 150 8.17 -25.15 -9.93
C THR A 150 9.40 -25.86 -9.34
N GLY A 151 9.69 -25.58 -8.06
CA GLY A 151 10.92 -26.05 -7.39
C GLY A 151 12.18 -25.26 -7.76
N THR A 152 12.08 -24.28 -8.67
CA THR A 152 13.21 -23.41 -9.04
C THR A 152 13.17 -22.08 -8.31
N ILE A 153 14.25 -21.30 -8.44
CA ILE A 153 14.33 -19.93 -7.95
C ILE A 153 14.36 -18.99 -9.16
N GLN A 154 13.37 -18.12 -9.25
CA GLN A 154 13.25 -17.10 -10.31
C GLN A 154 13.50 -15.73 -9.69
N SER A 155 14.52 -15.01 -10.16
CA SER A 155 14.86 -13.67 -9.65
C SER A 155 15.07 -13.61 -8.13
N GLY A 156 15.62 -14.68 -7.54
CA GLY A 156 15.84 -14.80 -6.09
C GLY A 156 14.59 -15.17 -5.28
N ILE A 157 13.48 -15.53 -5.94
CA ILE A 157 12.20 -15.87 -5.32
C ILE A 157 11.90 -17.36 -5.61
N PRO A 158 11.63 -18.19 -4.59
CA PRO A 158 11.26 -19.59 -4.80
C PRO A 158 9.88 -19.70 -5.48
N VAL A 159 9.79 -20.55 -6.50
CA VAL A 159 8.54 -20.90 -7.18
C VAL A 159 8.06 -22.26 -6.68
N TYR A 160 6.91 -22.28 -6.02
CA TYR A 160 6.29 -23.49 -5.49
C TYR A 160 5.20 -24.01 -6.43
N PRO A 161 4.92 -25.32 -6.44
CA PRO A 161 3.74 -25.85 -7.12
C PRO A 161 2.47 -25.33 -6.46
N MET A 162 1.39 -25.17 -7.25
CA MET A 162 0.09 -24.73 -6.74
C MET A 162 -0.47 -25.60 -5.60
N SER A 163 -0.11 -26.89 -5.54
CA SER A 163 -0.49 -27.80 -4.45
C SER A 163 -0.03 -27.30 -3.08
N ASP A 164 1.10 -26.62 -3.03
CA ASP A 164 1.75 -26.21 -1.79
C ASP A 164 1.31 -24.80 -1.37
N MET A 165 0.51 -24.11 -2.20
CA MET A 165 0.10 -22.71 -2.01
C MET A 165 -0.52 -22.49 -0.62
N LYS A 166 -1.47 -23.34 -0.23
CA LYS A 166 -2.16 -23.20 1.06
C LYS A 166 -1.22 -23.32 2.26
N GLU A 167 -0.23 -24.20 2.17
CA GLU A 167 0.75 -24.44 3.23
C GLU A 167 1.76 -23.29 3.28
N GLN A 168 2.35 -22.93 2.14
CA GLN A 168 3.40 -21.91 2.05
C GLN A 168 2.89 -20.52 2.45
N LEU A 169 1.67 -20.15 2.05
CA LEU A 169 1.07 -18.88 2.47
C LEU A 169 0.91 -18.80 4.00
N LYS A 170 0.54 -19.90 4.66
CA LYS A 170 0.42 -19.94 6.13
C LYS A 170 1.78 -19.90 6.82
N LEU A 171 2.72 -20.74 6.38
CA LEU A 171 4.07 -20.81 6.97
C LEU A 171 4.81 -19.49 6.88
N GLN A 172 4.65 -18.78 5.76
CA GLN A 172 5.30 -17.50 5.50
C GLN A 172 4.47 -16.29 5.96
N GLN A 173 3.29 -16.53 6.55
CA GLN A 173 2.36 -15.50 7.05
C GLN A 173 2.02 -14.45 5.98
N ILE A 174 1.79 -14.90 4.74
CA ILE A 174 1.49 -14.04 3.60
C ILE A 174 -0.01 -13.82 3.53
N GLU A 175 -0.42 -12.56 3.66
CA GLU A 175 -1.83 -12.15 3.62
C GLU A 175 -2.20 -11.37 2.35
N ILE A 176 -1.21 -11.06 1.50
CA ILE A 176 -1.39 -10.25 0.27
C ILE A 176 -0.82 -11.01 -0.91
N VAL A 177 -1.62 -11.13 -1.97
CA VAL A 177 -1.26 -11.87 -3.19
C VAL A 177 -1.41 -11.02 -4.45
N ILE A 178 -0.44 -11.13 -5.33
CA ILE A 178 -0.50 -10.62 -6.71
C ILE A 178 -1.01 -11.76 -7.59
N LEU A 179 -2.14 -11.54 -8.28
CA LEU A 179 -2.79 -12.54 -9.11
C LEU A 179 -2.56 -12.24 -10.60
N THR A 180 -1.80 -13.08 -11.27
CA THR A 180 -1.39 -12.95 -12.69
C THR A 180 -1.70 -14.19 -13.52
N VAL A 181 -2.72 -14.96 -13.12
CA VAL A 181 -3.17 -16.16 -13.84
C VAL A 181 -4.12 -15.84 -15.01
N PRO A 182 -4.32 -16.77 -15.96
CA PRO A 182 -5.34 -16.62 -16.99
C PRO A 182 -6.75 -16.46 -16.42
N ALA A 183 -7.60 -15.69 -17.12
CA ALA A 183 -8.96 -15.39 -16.68
C ALA A 183 -9.82 -16.63 -16.30
N PRO A 184 -9.78 -17.76 -17.03
CA PRO A 184 -10.61 -18.92 -16.71
C PRO A 184 -10.37 -19.54 -15.33
N VAL A 185 -9.18 -19.34 -14.74
CA VAL A 185 -8.80 -19.91 -13.44
C VAL A 185 -8.76 -18.89 -12.32
N ALA A 186 -8.89 -17.59 -12.63
CA ALA A 186 -8.72 -16.50 -11.67
C ALA A 186 -9.66 -16.59 -10.46
N GLN A 187 -10.95 -16.90 -10.68
CA GLN A 187 -11.91 -17.04 -9.59
C GLN A 187 -11.60 -18.24 -8.70
N LYS A 188 -11.33 -19.41 -9.30
CA LYS A 188 -11.00 -20.62 -8.54
C LYS A 188 -9.78 -20.40 -7.64
N VAL A 189 -8.72 -19.80 -8.18
CA VAL A 189 -7.52 -19.46 -7.40
C VAL A 189 -7.87 -18.47 -6.31
N THR A 190 -8.67 -17.45 -6.60
CA THR A 190 -9.14 -16.47 -5.60
C THR A 190 -9.86 -17.15 -4.44
N ASP A 191 -10.76 -18.09 -4.70
CA ASP A 191 -11.50 -18.80 -3.66
C ASP A 191 -10.54 -19.57 -2.74
N GLU A 192 -9.53 -20.24 -3.32
CA GLU A 192 -8.49 -20.94 -2.56
C GLU A 192 -7.63 -19.98 -1.71
N LEU A 193 -7.31 -18.79 -2.21
CA LEU A 193 -6.59 -17.76 -1.46
C LEU A 193 -7.41 -17.25 -0.26
N VAL A 194 -8.71 -17.03 -0.46
CA VAL A 194 -9.63 -16.58 0.59
C VAL A 194 -9.74 -17.63 1.71
N GLU A 195 -9.85 -18.91 1.36
CA GLU A 195 -9.88 -20.02 2.33
C GLU A 195 -8.64 -20.08 3.23
N VAL A 196 -7.49 -19.65 2.72
CA VAL A 196 -6.20 -19.68 3.44
C VAL A 196 -6.01 -18.47 4.35
N GLY A 197 -6.85 -17.44 4.21
CA GLY A 197 -6.81 -16.23 5.01
C GLY A 197 -6.11 -15.05 4.33
N VAL A 198 -5.91 -15.09 3.01
CA VAL A 198 -5.46 -13.91 2.25
C VAL A 198 -6.49 -12.80 2.42
N ARG A 199 -6.03 -11.60 2.77
CA ARG A 199 -6.85 -10.41 3.03
C ARG A 199 -6.77 -9.38 1.90
N GLY A 200 -5.72 -9.42 1.09
CA GLY A 200 -5.47 -8.48 0.00
C GLY A 200 -5.12 -9.18 -1.31
N ILE A 201 -5.76 -8.77 -2.40
CA ILE A 201 -5.45 -9.28 -3.74
C ILE A 201 -5.19 -8.10 -4.69
N LEU A 202 -4.00 -8.06 -5.27
CA LEU A 202 -3.68 -7.20 -6.41
C LEU A 202 -3.94 -7.99 -7.69
N ASN A 203 -5.11 -7.78 -8.30
CA ASN A 203 -5.61 -8.56 -9.43
C ASN A 203 -5.19 -7.93 -10.75
N PHE A 204 -4.31 -8.60 -11.49
CA PHE A 204 -3.91 -8.24 -12.86
C PHE A 204 -4.67 -9.04 -13.93
N THR A 205 -5.61 -9.90 -13.52
CA THR A 205 -6.44 -10.64 -14.47
C THR A 205 -7.52 -9.69 -15.04
N PRO A 206 -7.98 -9.91 -16.28
CA PRO A 206 -9.03 -9.07 -16.88
C PRO A 206 -10.42 -9.33 -16.26
N LEU A 207 -10.56 -10.31 -15.36
CA LEU A 207 -11.82 -10.68 -14.75
C LEU A 207 -12.00 -9.97 -13.41
N ARG A 208 -13.20 -9.45 -13.16
CA ARG A 208 -13.59 -8.97 -11.83
C ARG A 208 -13.93 -10.17 -10.95
N ILE A 209 -13.02 -10.50 -10.05
CA ILE A 209 -13.17 -11.59 -9.09
C ILE A 209 -14.20 -11.23 -8.01
N THR A 210 -14.98 -12.23 -7.58
CA THR A 210 -15.93 -12.11 -6.48
C THR A 210 -15.24 -12.54 -5.19
N VAL A 211 -15.33 -11.72 -4.15
CA VAL A 211 -14.75 -11.99 -2.83
C VAL A 211 -15.70 -11.57 -1.71
N PRO A 212 -15.57 -12.15 -0.51
CA PRO A 212 -16.24 -11.66 0.69
C PRO A 212 -15.86 -10.21 1.05
N GLU A 213 -16.72 -9.52 1.81
CA GLU A 213 -16.53 -8.09 2.16
C GLU A 213 -15.24 -7.80 2.95
N ASN A 214 -14.73 -8.78 3.69
CA ASN A 214 -13.49 -8.64 4.48
C ASN A 214 -12.22 -8.76 3.63
N ILE A 215 -12.35 -9.02 2.32
CA ILE A 215 -11.22 -9.16 1.39
C ILE A 215 -11.09 -7.91 0.53
N ARG A 216 -9.89 -7.33 0.51
CA ARG A 216 -9.60 -6.15 -0.30
C ARG A 216 -9.04 -6.55 -1.66
N VAL A 217 -9.75 -6.22 -2.72
CA VAL A 217 -9.26 -6.40 -4.11
C VAL A 217 -8.91 -5.05 -4.72
N GLN A 218 -7.70 -4.96 -5.28
CA GLN A 218 -7.27 -3.86 -6.13
C GLN A 218 -7.05 -4.41 -7.54
N ASN A 219 -7.87 -3.98 -8.49
CA ASN A 219 -7.72 -4.39 -9.89
C ASN A 219 -6.72 -3.47 -10.61
N VAL A 220 -5.90 -4.07 -11.46
CA VAL A 220 -4.99 -3.40 -12.40
C VAL A 220 -5.31 -3.94 -13.79
N ASP A 221 -6.13 -3.21 -14.53
CA ASP A 221 -6.57 -3.59 -15.87
C ASP A 221 -5.87 -2.74 -16.93
N LEU A 222 -4.70 -3.22 -17.35
CA LEU A 222 -3.87 -2.51 -18.35
C LEU A 222 -4.59 -2.36 -19.70
N THR A 223 -5.50 -3.27 -20.03
CA THR A 223 -6.30 -3.21 -21.27
C THR A 223 -7.29 -2.06 -21.20
N ASN A 224 -8.06 -1.97 -20.12
CA ASN A 224 -9.02 -0.87 -19.93
C ASN A 224 -8.31 0.49 -19.87
N GLU A 225 -7.14 0.59 -19.24
CA GLU A 225 -6.34 1.82 -19.24
C GLU A 225 -5.91 2.22 -20.66
N MET A 226 -5.47 1.26 -21.48
CA MET A 226 -5.10 1.51 -22.88
C MET A 226 -6.30 1.92 -23.73
N GLU A 227 -7.44 1.23 -23.60
CA GLU A 227 -8.68 1.56 -24.32
C GLU A 227 -9.20 2.95 -23.95
N THR A 228 -9.13 3.31 -22.66
CA THR A 228 -9.48 4.65 -22.18
C THR A 228 -8.60 5.72 -22.82
N LEU A 229 -7.29 5.46 -22.90
CA LEU A 229 -6.35 6.37 -23.57
C LEU A 229 -6.69 6.54 -25.05
N ILE A 230 -6.93 5.44 -25.77
CA ILE A 230 -7.32 5.46 -27.19
C ILE A 230 -8.62 6.25 -27.37
N TYR A 231 -9.62 6.00 -26.53
CA TYR A 231 -10.89 6.72 -26.57
C TYR A 231 -10.67 8.22 -26.38
N PHE A 232 -9.83 8.62 -25.41
CA PHE A 232 -9.53 10.03 -25.17
C PHE A 232 -8.80 10.70 -26.32
N LEU A 233 -7.83 10.03 -26.94
CA LEU A 233 -7.18 10.57 -28.13
C LEU A 233 -8.16 10.77 -29.29
N ASN A 234 -9.15 9.89 -29.45
CA ASN A 234 -10.11 9.96 -30.54
C ASN A 234 -11.26 10.95 -30.32
N HIS A 235 -11.64 11.23 -29.07
CA HIS A 235 -12.83 12.02 -28.75
C HIS A 235 -12.53 13.34 -28.02
N PHE A 236 -11.35 13.45 -27.43
CA PHE A 236 -10.87 14.64 -26.73
C PHE A 236 -9.49 15.08 -27.20
N GLY A 237 -8.94 14.45 -28.25
CA GLY A 237 -7.70 14.86 -28.90
C GLY A 237 -7.87 16.17 -29.65
N SER A 238 -7.07 17.17 -29.28
CA SER A 238 -7.06 18.57 -29.76
C SER A 238 -8.29 19.43 -29.43
N THR A 239 -8.33 19.95 -28.19
CA THR A 239 -8.57 21.40 -28.03
C THR A 239 -7.19 22.06 -28.02
N GLU A 240 -6.67 22.36 -29.21
CA GLU A 240 -5.65 23.40 -29.33
C GLU A 240 -6.35 24.76 -29.26
N GLU A 241 -5.68 25.70 -28.60
CA GLU A 241 -6.04 27.09 -28.35
C GLU A 241 -6.37 27.90 -29.62
#